data_AF-A0A915MUL5-F1
#
_entry.id   AF-A0A915MUL5-F1
#
_cell.length_a   1.000
_cell.length_b   1.000
_cell.length_c   1.000
_cell.angle_alpha   90.00
_cell.angle_beta   90.00
_cell.angle_gamma   90.00
#
_symmetry.space_group_name_H-M   'P 1'
#
loop_
_entity.id
_entity.type
_entity.pdbx_description
1 polymer ?
#
loop_
_entity_poly.entity_id
_entity_poly.type
_entity_poly.pdbx_seq_one_letter_code
_entity_poly.pdbx_strand_id
1 'polypeptide(L)'
;IYYNVCPEYFSSLLHLPRTVSSRDPHGVVSVQGRCTSNSSPVATIISQQQQNSKNLQKLEKLVRRQFPALQPPTAICKADGSWQLVGSSTECVCDQGFVVSKINGMCTG
;
A
#
# COMPACT_ATOMS: atom_id res chain seq x y z
N ILE A 1 23.46 -15.17 16.20
CA ILE A 1 22.92 -15.19 14.83
C ILE A 1 22.31 -13.82 14.61
N TYR A 2 22.72 -13.10 13.56
CA TYR A 2 22.20 -11.77 13.22
C TYR A 2 21.57 -11.81 11.84
N TYR A 3 20.53 -11.02 11.62
CA TYR A 3 19.83 -10.89 10.34
C TYR A 3 19.42 -9.43 10.12
N ASN A 4 19.39 -9.01 8.87
CA ASN A 4 18.94 -7.68 8.49
C ASN A 4 17.40 -7.63 8.49
N VAL A 5 16.88 -6.45 8.85
CA VAL A 5 15.45 -6.19 8.88
C VAL A 5 15.20 -4.83 8.28
N CYS A 6 14.10 -4.71 7.54
CA CYS A 6 13.51 -3.42 7.28
C CYS A 6 12.70 -3.02 8.52
N PRO A 7 13.01 -1.88 9.14
CA PRO A 7 12.35 -1.45 10.36
C PRO A 7 10.87 -1.16 10.08
N GLU A 8 10.07 -1.15 11.13
CA GLU A 8 8.69 -0.70 10.98
C GLU A 8 8.66 0.75 10.50
N TYR A 9 7.83 1.04 9.51
CA TYR A 9 7.74 2.36 8.91
C TYR A 9 6.30 2.86 8.94
N PHE A 10 6.12 4.07 9.45
CA PHE A 10 4.85 4.77 9.49
C PHE A 10 5.01 6.11 8.75
N SER A 11 4.08 6.38 7.84
CA SER A 11 3.79 7.70 7.31
C SER A 11 2.37 8.09 7.74
N SER A 12 1.98 9.34 7.48
CA SER A 12 0.66 9.89 7.80
C SER A 12 -0.50 8.96 7.45
N LEU A 13 -0.41 8.27 6.30
CA LEU A 13 -1.48 7.41 5.78
C LEU A 13 -1.04 5.98 5.46
N LEU A 14 0.20 5.59 5.71
CA LEU A 14 0.77 4.30 5.31
C LEU A 14 1.52 3.64 6.47
N HIS A 15 1.26 2.35 6.68
CA HIS A 15 2.00 1.49 7.60
C HIS A 15 2.67 0.34 6.85
N LEU A 16 3.98 0.21 7.03
CA LEU A 16 4.77 -0.95 6.60
C LEU A 16 5.23 -1.73 7.85
N PRO A 17 4.90 -3.01 7.96
CA PRO A 17 5.31 -3.81 9.11
C PRO A 17 6.81 -4.08 9.07
N ARG A 18 7.42 -4.24 10.26
CA ARG A 18 8.79 -4.73 10.38
C ARG A 18 8.94 -6.05 9.61
N THR A 19 9.89 -6.10 8.68
CA THR A 19 10.05 -7.23 7.76
C THR A 19 11.49 -7.74 7.77
N VAL A 20 11.67 -9.06 7.80
CA VAL A 20 12.98 -9.70 7.66
C VAL A 20 13.42 -9.61 6.21
N SER A 21 14.63 -9.10 5.96
CA SER A 21 15.15 -8.98 4.59
C SER A 21 15.53 -10.34 3.99
N SER A 22 15.76 -10.36 2.68
CA SER A 22 16.32 -11.55 2.04
C SER A 22 17.71 -11.86 2.59
N ARG A 23 18.07 -13.15 2.59
CA ARG A 23 19.42 -13.64 2.86
C ARG A 23 20.36 -13.42 1.67
N ASP A 24 19.82 -13.38 0.47
CA ASP A 24 20.58 -13.10 -0.76
C ASP A 24 20.95 -11.60 -0.81
N PRO A 25 22.22 -11.23 -1.07
CA PRO A 25 22.66 -9.82 -1.13
C PRO A 25 21.93 -8.96 -2.16
N HIS A 26 21.40 -9.58 -3.23
CA HIS A 26 20.59 -8.93 -4.26
C HIS A 26 19.10 -9.29 -4.15
N GLY A 27 18.75 -10.11 -3.17
CA GLY A 27 17.39 -10.50 -2.89
C GLY A 27 16.55 -9.36 -2.35
N VAL A 28 15.29 -9.36 -2.74
CA VAL A 28 14.30 -8.36 -2.33
C VAL A 28 13.04 -9.06 -1.83
N VAL A 29 12.38 -8.45 -0.85
CA VAL A 29 11.09 -8.90 -0.33
C VAL A 29 10.06 -7.83 -0.67
N SER A 30 9.04 -8.21 -1.44
CA SER A 30 7.89 -7.33 -1.71
C SER A 30 6.91 -7.39 -0.54
N VAL A 31 6.57 -6.23 0.02
CA VAL A 31 5.73 -6.11 1.21
C VAL A 31 4.54 -5.22 0.91
N GLN A 32 3.36 -5.74 1.21
CA GLN A 32 2.12 -4.97 1.15
C GLN A 32 1.98 -4.15 2.43
N GLY A 33 1.97 -2.84 2.28
CA GLY A 33 1.60 -1.88 3.29
C GLY A 33 0.09 -1.81 3.51
N ARG A 34 -0.28 -1.13 4.58
CA ARG A 34 -1.66 -0.90 4.99
C ARG A 34 -1.93 0.59 5.05
N CYS A 35 -3.06 1.01 4.52
CA CYS A 35 -3.55 2.36 4.75
C CYS A 35 -4.01 2.49 6.21
N THR A 36 -3.80 3.66 6.80
CA THR A 36 -4.26 3.94 8.17
C THR A 36 -5.79 4.05 8.23
N SER A 37 -6.36 4.12 9.43
CA SER A 37 -7.81 4.27 9.60
C SER A 37 -8.40 5.43 8.80
N ASN A 38 -9.57 5.23 8.22
CA ASN A 38 -10.30 6.17 7.36
C ASN A 38 -9.50 6.60 6.12
N SER A 39 -8.59 5.74 5.64
CA SER A 39 -7.89 5.94 4.37
C SER A 39 -7.85 4.65 3.56
N SER A 40 -7.92 4.83 2.24
CA SER A 40 -7.90 3.75 1.25
C SER A 40 -6.80 4.02 0.22
N PRO A 41 -6.28 2.97 -0.46
CA PRO A 41 -5.39 3.17 -1.60
C PRO A 41 -6.09 4.03 -2.66
N VAL A 42 -5.38 4.97 -3.29
CA VAL A 42 -5.93 5.93 -4.29
C VAL A 42 -6.84 5.26 -5.34
N ALA A 43 -6.55 4.03 -5.73
CA ALA A 43 -7.32 3.35 -6.75
C ALA A 43 -8.65 2.76 -6.30
N THR A 44 -8.86 2.54 -5.00
CA THR A 44 -10.15 2.07 -4.51
C THR A 44 -11.22 3.13 -4.73
N ILE A 45 -10.87 4.42 -4.60
CA ILE A 45 -11.81 5.54 -4.78
C ILE A 45 -12.32 5.62 -6.23
N ILE A 46 -11.49 5.33 -7.23
CA ILE A 46 -11.89 5.35 -8.65
C ILE A 46 -12.88 4.19 -8.97
N SER A 47 -12.78 3.06 -8.25
CA SER A 47 -13.63 1.89 -8.49
C SER A 47 -15.05 2.02 -7.94
N GLN A 48 -15.30 2.89 -6.95
CA GLN A 48 -16.66 3.10 -6.42
C GLN A 48 -17.59 3.80 -7.41
N GLN A 49 -17.06 4.57 -8.38
CA GLN A 49 -17.88 5.14 -9.45
C GLN A 49 -18.30 4.11 -10.52
N GLN A 50 -17.77 2.89 -10.51
CA GLN A 50 -18.01 1.89 -11.57
C GLN A 50 -18.72 0.62 -11.09
N GLN A 51 -19.36 0.64 -9.91
CA GLN A 51 -20.05 -0.50 -9.30
C GLN A 51 -21.56 -0.55 -9.64
N ASN A 52 -21.92 -0.40 -10.92
CA ASN A 52 -23.31 -0.58 -11.37
C ASN A 52 -23.50 -1.67 -12.44
N SER A 53 -22.56 -2.62 -12.59
CA SER A 53 -22.71 -3.74 -13.54
C SER A 53 -22.44 -5.10 -12.90
N LYS A 54 -23.50 -5.90 -12.75
CA LYS A 54 -23.52 -7.24 -12.15
C LYS A 54 -22.88 -8.30 -13.07
N ASN A 55 -21.55 -8.39 -13.14
CA ASN A 55 -20.87 -9.56 -13.72
C ASN A 55 -19.39 -9.72 -13.24
N LEU A 56 -19.17 -9.63 -11.93
CA LEU A 56 -17.87 -9.34 -11.32
C LEU A 56 -17.16 -10.55 -10.70
N GLN A 57 -17.04 -11.69 -11.39
CA GLN A 57 -16.17 -12.79 -10.90
C GLN A 57 -15.18 -13.32 -11.94
N LYS A 58 -15.50 -13.24 -13.23
CA LYS A 58 -14.57 -13.65 -14.31
C LYS A 58 -13.64 -12.52 -14.77
N LEU A 59 -13.96 -11.27 -14.42
CA LEU A 59 -13.26 -10.05 -14.84
C LEU A 59 -12.19 -9.56 -13.84
N GLU A 60 -12.05 -10.19 -12.68
CA GLU A 60 -11.15 -9.69 -11.63
C GLU A 60 -9.66 -9.88 -11.98
N LYS A 61 -9.31 -10.97 -12.67
CA LYS A 61 -7.92 -11.26 -13.09
C LYS A 61 -7.46 -10.41 -14.27
N LEU A 62 -8.38 -9.99 -15.15
CA LEU A 62 -8.06 -9.14 -16.30
C LEU A 62 -7.91 -7.67 -15.88
N VAL A 63 -8.80 -7.19 -15.00
CA VAL A 63 -8.78 -5.83 -14.46
C VAL A 63 -7.50 -5.56 -13.65
N ARG A 64 -6.98 -6.54 -12.89
CA ARG A 64 -5.68 -6.42 -12.19
C ARG A 64 -4.47 -6.21 -13.11
N ARG A 65 -4.53 -6.68 -14.36
CA ARG A 65 -3.45 -6.48 -15.36
C ARG A 65 -3.60 -5.15 -16.09
N GLN A 66 -4.81 -4.62 -16.18
CA GLN A 66 -5.12 -3.42 -16.97
C GLN A 66 -5.15 -2.14 -16.12
N PHE A 67 -5.24 -2.26 -14.80
CA PHE A 67 -5.21 -1.16 -13.84
C PHE A 67 -4.25 -1.49 -12.67
N PRO A 68 -2.95 -1.14 -12.76
CA PRO A 68 -1.99 -1.33 -11.65
C PRO A 68 -2.38 -0.55 -10.39
N ALA A 69 -3.34 0.37 -10.50
CA ALA A 69 -3.86 1.19 -9.43
C ALA A 69 -4.49 0.34 -8.30
N LEU A 70 -5.24 -0.74 -8.59
CA LEU A 70 -6.03 -1.52 -7.60
C LEU A 70 -5.21 -2.32 -6.57
N GLN A 71 -3.91 -2.04 -6.44
CA GLN A 71 -3.00 -2.80 -5.60
C GLN A 71 -2.77 -2.06 -4.28
N PRO A 72 -2.71 -2.80 -3.15
CA PRO A 72 -2.30 -2.20 -1.89
C PRO A 72 -0.92 -1.57 -2.04
N PRO A 73 -0.62 -0.52 -1.26
CA PRO A 73 0.68 0.10 -1.26
C PRO A 73 1.77 -0.92 -1.09
N THR A 74 2.72 -0.97 -2.03
CA THR A 74 3.75 -1.99 -2.03
C THR A 74 5.11 -1.34 -1.89
N ALA A 75 5.90 -1.87 -0.96
CA ALA A 75 7.27 -1.46 -0.73
C ALA A 75 8.20 -2.67 -0.85
N ILE A 76 9.43 -2.42 -1.25
CA ILE A 76 10.48 -3.43 -1.31
C ILE A 76 11.37 -3.29 -0.08
N CYS A 77 11.50 -4.37 0.67
CA CYS A 77 12.53 -4.53 1.69
C CYS A 77 13.77 -5.15 1.04
N LYS A 78 14.87 -4.39 0.99
CA LYS A 78 16.16 -4.83 0.43
C LYS A 78 16.96 -5.66 1.42
N ALA A 79 17.91 -6.44 0.92
CA ALA A 79 18.83 -7.26 1.71
C ALA A 79 19.65 -6.49 2.75
N ASP A 80 19.88 -5.19 2.55
CA ASP A 80 20.58 -4.30 3.47
C ASP A 80 19.68 -3.77 4.61
N GLY A 81 18.38 -4.10 4.60
CA GLY A 81 17.41 -3.61 5.58
C GLY A 81 16.82 -2.24 5.24
N SER A 82 17.08 -1.70 4.04
CA SER A 82 16.46 -0.46 3.59
C SER A 82 15.13 -0.69 2.87
N TRP A 83 14.22 0.27 3.04
CA TRP A 83 12.96 0.32 2.28
C TRP A 83 13.15 1.03 0.95
N GLN A 84 12.56 0.48 -0.12
CA GLN A 84 12.36 1.14 -1.39
C GLN A 84 10.86 1.18 -1.70
N LEU A 85 10.31 2.38 -1.74
CA LEU A 85 8.91 2.61 -2.13
C LEU A 85 8.78 2.49 -3.66
N VAL A 86 7.78 1.76 -4.14
CA VAL A 86 7.63 1.46 -5.58
C VAL A 86 6.33 2.07 -6.13
N GLY A 87 6.47 3.19 -6.84
CA GLY A 87 5.41 3.84 -7.63
C GLY A 87 4.29 4.50 -6.82
N SER A 88 3.22 4.92 -7.52
CA SER A 88 1.98 5.51 -6.98
C SER A 88 1.17 4.56 -6.08
N SER A 89 1.61 3.30 -5.95
CA SER A 89 0.96 2.33 -5.09
C SER A 89 1.05 2.75 -3.62
N THR A 90 2.07 3.52 -3.22
CA THR A 90 2.28 3.94 -1.83
C THR A 90 1.35 5.04 -1.33
N GLU A 91 0.45 5.52 -2.17
CA GLU A 91 -0.43 6.63 -1.84
C GLU A 91 -1.76 6.11 -1.31
N CYS A 92 -1.92 6.24 0.00
CA CYS A 92 -3.21 6.16 0.67
C CYS A 92 -3.82 7.57 0.72
N VAL A 93 -5.14 7.65 0.62
CA VAL A 93 -5.91 8.89 0.66
C VAL A 93 -7.07 8.73 1.61
N CYS A 94 -7.47 9.82 2.27
CA CYS A 94 -8.63 9.78 3.16
C CYS A 94 -9.90 9.37 2.40
N ASP A 95 -10.71 8.56 3.06
CA ASP A 95 -12.02 8.16 2.56
C ASP A 95 -12.95 9.38 2.45
N GLN A 96 -14.03 9.24 1.68
CA GLN A 96 -15.00 10.31 1.52
C GLN A 96 -15.57 10.77 2.88
N GLY A 97 -15.56 12.08 3.13
CA GLY A 97 -16.00 12.67 4.41
C GLY A 97 -14.88 12.83 5.44
N PHE A 98 -13.67 12.34 5.16
CA PHE A 98 -12.50 12.52 6.02
C PHE A 98 -11.44 13.40 5.34
N VAL A 99 -10.73 14.20 6.13
CA VAL A 99 -9.62 15.05 5.67
C VAL A 99 -8.37 14.75 6.47
N VAL A 100 -7.19 14.93 5.85
CA VAL A 100 -5.91 14.79 6.54
C VAL A 100 -5.80 15.91 7.58
N SER A 101 -5.77 15.53 8.86
CA SER A 101 -5.50 16.45 9.94
C SER A 101 -4.07 16.98 9.84
N LYS A 102 -3.93 18.31 9.85
CA LYS A 102 -2.62 18.98 9.84
C LYS A 102 -1.83 18.76 11.14
N ILE A 103 -2.48 18.27 12.20
CA ILE A 103 -1.88 18.11 13.54
C ILE A 103 -1.15 16.79 13.65
N ASN A 104 -1.75 15.70 13.17
CA ASN A 104 -1.24 14.34 13.37
C ASN A 104 -1.14 13.52 12.06
N GLY A 105 -1.47 14.11 10.91
CA GLY A 105 -1.44 13.44 9.60
C GLY A 105 -2.51 12.38 9.40
N MET A 106 -3.42 12.16 10.36
CA MET A 106 -4.45 11.12 10.27
C MET A 106 -5.73 11.64 9.61
N CYS A 107 -6.52 10.74 9.03
CA CYS A 107 -7.82 11.06 8.45
C CYS A 107 -8.90 11.24 9.53
N THR A 108 -9.42 12.47 9.64
CA THR A 108 -10.43 12.89 10.61
C THR A 108 -11.66 13.47 9.89
N GLY A 109 -12.86 13.17 10.38
CA GLY A 109 -14.14 13.65 9.86
C GLY A 109 -14.86 14.57 10.83
#